data_AF-A0A7Y2DK73-F1
#
_entry.id   AF-A0A7Y2DK73-F1
#
_cell.length_a   1.000
_cell.length_b   1.000
_cell.length_c   1.000
_cell.angle_alpha   90.00
_cell.angle_beta   90.00
_cell.angle_gamma   90.00
#
_symmetry.space_group_name_H-M   'P 1'
#
loop_
_entity.id
_entity.type
_entity.pdbx_description
1 polymer ?
#
loop_
_entity_poly.entity_id
_entity_poly.type
_entity_poly.pdbx_seq_one_letter_code
_entity_poly.pdbx_strand_id
1 'polypeptide(L)'
;EKEGRMYLEFTVGSKFFPNKSWYQPELCDAVILSHEQLHFDISELYARKMRKRLAESQFTQNIKAEVKAIYKDVLRELNNFQNKYDRETDFSRNLNQQLIWNKMIANALKE
;
A
#
# COMPACT_ATOMS: atom_id res chain seq x y z
N GLU A 1 28.55 9.84 -2.89
CA GLU A 1 29.28 8.99 -1.94
C GLU A 1 30.15 9.89 -1.08
N LYS A 2 30.06 9.77 0.25
CA LYS A 2 30.96 10.47 1.18
C LYS A 2 31.34 9.47 2.27
N GLU A 3 32.64 9.27 2.50
CA GLU A 3 33.15 8.33 3.52
C GLU A 3 32.62 6.88 3.38
N GLY A 4 32.47 6.38 2.14
CA GLY A 4 31.97 5.02 1.87
C GLY A 4 30.47 4.82 2.05
N ARG A 5 29.71 5.90 2.31
CA ARG A 5 28.24 5.88 2.41
C ARG A 5 27.60 6.40 1.13
N MET A 6 26.60 5.67 0.65
CA MET A 6 25.80 6.03 -0.51
C MET A 6 24.56 6.81 -0.07
N TYR A 7 24.28 7.93 -0.75
CA TYR A 7 23.09 8.74 -0.54
C TYR A 7 22.10 8.47 -1.67
N LEU A 8 20.84 8.25 -1.32
CA LEU A 8 19.78 7.94 -2.26
C LEU A 8 18.75 9.08 -2.29
N GLU A 9 18.51 9.63 -3.47
CA GLU A 9 17.30 10.39 -3.74
C GLU A 9 16.27 9.43 -4.35
N PHE A 10 15.04 9.44 -3.83
CA PHE A 10 14.00 8.52 -4.27
C PHE A 10 12.61 9.15 -4.21
N THR A 11 11.70 8.58 -5.01
CA THR A 11 10.27 8.89 -4.96
C THR A 11 9.49 7.59 -4.93
N VAL A 12 8.49 7.52 -4.04
CA VAL A 12 7.57 6.39 -3.94
C VAL A 12 6.15 6.95 -3.94
N GLY A 13 5.29 6.41 -4.80
CA GLY A 13 3.89 6.82 -4.88
C GLY A 13 2.96 5.63 -5.05
N SER A 14 1.75 5.75 -4.51
CA SER A 14 0.61 4.89 -4.81
C SER A 14 -0.13 5.45 -6.02
N LYS A 15 -0.43 4.61 -7.02
CA LYS A 15 -1.08 5.05 -8.27
C LYS A 15 -2.19 4.07 -8.66
N PHE A 16 -3.35 4.62 -9.00
CA PHE A 16 -4.46 3.89 -9.60
C PHE A 16 -4.60 4.29 -11.08
N PHE A 17 -4.82 3.30 -11.95
CA PHE A 17 -4.90 3.51 -13.39
C PHE A 17 -6.30 3.13 -13.90
N PRO A 18 -7.30 4.03 -13.86
CA PRO A 18 -8.68 3.70 -14.19
C PRO A 18 -8.84 3.13 -15.60
N ASN A 19 -8.09 3.68 -16.57
CA ASN A 19 -8.10 3.23 -17.97
C ASN A 19 -7.44 1.86 -18.20
N LYS A 20 -6.82 1.27 -17.16
CA LYS A 20 -6.24 -0.07 -17.17
C LYS A 20 -6.96 -1.01 -16.18
N SER A 21 -8.07 -0.56 -15.62
CA SER A 21 -8.94 -1.33 -14.73
C SER A 21 -10.24 -1.65 -15.44
N TRP A 22 -10.93 -2.68 -14.98
CA TRP A 22 -12.24 -3.07 -15.46
C TRP A 22 -13.16 -3.32 -14.27
N TYR A 23 -14.46 -3.10 -14.45
CA TYR A 23 -15.49 -3.41 -13.48
C TYR A 23 -16.80 -3.73 -14.22
N GLN A 24 -17.76 -4.32 -13.53
CA GLN A 24 -19.10 -4.57 -14.08
C GLN A 24 -20.05 -3.48 -13.58
N PRO A 25 -20.53 -2.56 -14.45
CA PRO A 25 -21.36 -1.44 -14.03
C PRO A 25 -22.64 -1.84 -13.30
N GLU A 26 -23.23 -2.98 -13.66
CA GLU A 26 -24.48 -3.48 -13.10
C GLU A 26 -24.30 -4.04 -11.68
N LEU A 27 -23.08 -4.45 -11.32
CA LEU A 27 -22.76 -4.96 -9.99
C LEU A 27 -22.12 -3.90 -9.09
N CYS A 28 -21.58 -2.82 -9.66
CA CYS A 28 -20.85 -1.82 -8.91
C CYS A 28 -21.80 -0.86 -8.19
N ASP A 29 -21.82 -0.95 -6.87
CA ASP A 29 -22.52 -0.03 -5.99
C ASP A 29 -21.55 0.76 -5.10
N ALA A 30 -22.10 1.57 -4.20
CA ALA A 30 -21.30 2.38 -3.29
C ALA A 30 -20.48 1.53 -2.28
N VAL A 31 -20.92 0.30 -1.97
CA VAL A 31 -20.22 -0.59 -1.03
C VAL A 31 -18.99 -1.19 -1.70
N ILE A 32 -19.15 -1.70 -2.94
CA ILE A 32 -18.02 -2.21 -3.74
C ILE A 32 -17.05 -1.08 -4.06
N LEU A 33 -17.54 0.11 -4.45
CA LEU A 33 -16.65 1.24 -4.69
C LEU A 33 -15.84 1.61 -3.44
N SER A 34 -16.48 1.65 -2.27
CA SER A 34 -15.76 1.90 -1.01
C SER A 34 -14.74 0.80 -0.71
N HIS A 35 -14.99 -0.44 -1.11
CA HIS A 35 -14.07 -1.57 -0.90
C HIS A 35 -12.78 -1.40 -1.72
N GLU A 36 -12.95 -1.14 -3.01
CA GLU A 36 -11.83 -0.91 -3.93
C GLU A 36 -11.04 0.37 -3.60
N GLN A 37 -11.72 1.42 -3.13
CA GLN A 37 -11.06 2.63 -2.63
C GLN A 37 -10.19 2.34 -1.41
N LEU A 38 -10.62 1.45 -0.49
CA LEU A 38 -9.80 1.13 0.68
C LEU A 38 -8.54 0.36 0.31
N HIS A 39 -8.57 -0.52 -0.69
CA HIS A 39 -7.34 -1.15 -1.23
C HIS A 39 -6.32 -0.12 -1.71
N PHE A 40 -6.79 0.97 -2.34
CA PHE A 40 -5.93 2.08 -2.73
C PHE A 40 -5.34 2.83 -1.52
N ASP A 41 -6.15 3.11 -0.51
CA ASP A 41 -5.70 3.77 0.73
C ASP A 41 -4.68 2.90 1.50
N ILE A 42 -4.90 1.59 1.55
CA ILE A 42 -3.94 0.61 2.07
C ILE A 42 -2.63 0.68 1.27
N SER A 43 -2.69 0.75 -0.05
CA SER A 43 -1.50 0.90 -0.90
C SER A 43 -0.72 2.18 -0.59
N GLU A 44 -1.39 3.30 -0.31
CA GLU A 44 -0.73 4.54 0.13
C GLU A 44 -0.08 4.40 1.52
N LEU A 45 -0.72 3.75 2.49
CA LEU A 45 -0.07 3.47 3.79
C LEU A 45 1.24 2.69 3.62
N TYR A 46 1.25 1.71 2.74
CA TYR A 46 2.45 0.93 2.46
C TYR A 46 3.48 1.70 1.62
N ALA A 47 3.05 2.66 0.79
CA ALA A 47 3.96 3.62 0.16
C ALA A 47 4.64 4.52 1.21
N ARG A 48 3.91 5.02 2.22
CA ARG A 48 4.49 5.76 3.37
C ARG A 48 5.50 4.91 4.12
N LYS A 49 5.15 3.65 4.39
CA LYS A 49 6.04 2.68 5.04
C LYS A 49 7.33 2.44 4.26
N MET A 50 7.24 2.32 2.93
CA MET A 50 8.40 2.19 2.07
C MET A 50 9.28 3.45 2.10
N ARG A 51 8.68 4.65 2.03
CA ARG A 51 9.42 5.91 2.15
C ARG A 51 10.20 5.97 3.45
N LYS A 52 9.56 5.62 4.57
CA LYS A 52 10.20 5.58 5.89
C LYS A 52 11.37 4.58 5.92
N ARG A 53 11.16 3.33 5.48
CA ARG A 53 12.23 2.32 5.45
C ARG A 53 13.42 2.74 4.58
N LEU A 54 13.17 3.33 3.41
CA LEU A 54 14.23 3.82 2.53
C LEU A 54 14.99 5.00 3.14
N ALA A 55 14.29 5.93 3.79
CA ALA A 55 14.90 7.09 4.44
C ALA A 55 15.77 6.72 5.66
N GLU A 56 15.36 5.70 6.40
CA GLU A 56 16.06 5.23 7.62
C GLU A 56 17.18 4.21 7.31
N SER A 57 17.27 3.72 6.08
CA SER A 57 18.27 2.73 5.69
C SER A 57 19.62 3.37 5.36
N GLN A 58 20.70 2.70 5.76
CA GLN A 58 22.04 2.99 5.26
C GLN A 58 22.37 2.01 4.15
N PHE A 59 22.77 2.54 3.00
CA PHE A 59 23.06 1.74 1.82
C PHE A 59 24.55 1.52 1.65
N THR A 60 24.89 0.30 1.23
CA THR A 60 26.25 -0.05 0.80
C THR A 60 26.43 0.27 -0.69
N GLN A 61 27.56 -0.13 -1.26
CA GLN A 61 27.78 -0.10 -2.70
C GLN A 61 26.78 -0.98 -3.48
N ASN A 62 26.06 -1.90 -2.81
CA ASN A 62 25.02 -2.74 -3.41
C ASN A 62 23.60 -2.17 -3.25
N ILE A 63 23.47 -0.85 -3.34
CA ILE A 63 22.22 -0.10 -3.14
C ILE A 63 21.02 -0.67 -3.92
N LYS A 64 21.23 -1.13 -5.16
CA LYS A 64 20.14 -1.68 -5.99
C LYS A 64 19.55 -2.95 -5.39
N ALA A 65 20.37 -3.85 -4.86
CA ALA A 65 19.90 -5.08 -4.24
C ALA A 65 19.18 -4.79 -2.91
N GLU A 66 19.72 -3.86 -2.12
CA GLU A 66 19.16 -3.44 -0.83
C GLU A 66 17.78 -2.77 -1.00
N VAL A 67 17.67 -1.81 -1.91
CA VAL A 67 16.38 -1.17 -2.26
C VAL A 67 15.38 -2.20 -2.77
N LYS A 68 15.82 -3.16 -3.60
CA LYS A 68 14.96 -4.24 -4.10
C LYS A 68 14.49 -5.18 -2.99
N ALA A 69 15.32 -5.44 -1.98
CA ALA A 69 14.93 -6.23 -0.81
C ALA A 69 13.84 -5.51 -0.01
N ILE A 70 14.06 -4.23 0.33
CA ILE A 70 13.06 -3.39 1.02
C ILE A 70 11.74 -3.36 0.26
N TYR A 71 11.79 -3.13 -1.06
CA TYR A 71 10.61 -3.15 -1.92
C TYR A 71 9.84 -4.47 -1.86
N LYS A 72 10.54 -5.60 -2.01
CA LYS A 72 9.92 -6.94 -1.96
C LYS A 72 9.29 -7.24 -0.60
N ASP A 73 9.93 -6.82 0.48
CA ASP A 73 9.40 -7.03 1.82
C ASP A 73 8.15 -6.19 2.05
N VAL A 74 8.18 -4.90 1.69
CA VAL A 74 6.99 -4.03 1.79
C VAL A 74 5.84 -4.55 0.94
N LEU A 75 6.10 -5.01 -0.29
CA LEU A 75 5.05 -5.61 -1.14
C LEU A 75 4.46 -6.89 -0.56
N ARG A 76 5.29 -7.74 0.05
CA ARG A 76 4.79 -8.95 0.71
C ARG A 76 3.86 -8.60 1.86
N GLU A 77 4.26 -7.61 2.67
CA GLU A 77 3.44 -7.14 3.77
C GLU A 77 2.15 -6.45 3.29
N LEU A 78 2.21 -5.68 2.19
CA LEU A 78 1.03 -5.09 1.55
C LEU A 78 0.06 -6.17 1.09
N ASN A 79 0.54 -7.17 0.35
CA ASN A 79 -0.30 -8.28 -0.13
C ASN A 79 -0.95 -9.03 1.02
N ASN A 80 -0.20 -9.31 2.09
CA ASN A 80 -0.76 -9.98 3.27
C ASN A 80 -1.86 -9.15 3.94
N PHE A 81 -1.71 -7.83 3.97
CA PHE A 81 -2.66 -6.93 4.61
C PHE A 81 -3.92 -6.71 3.77
N GLN A 82 -3.80 -6.59 2.44
CA GLN A 82 -4.94 -6.57 1.52
C GLN A 82 -5.71 -7.89 1.58
N ASN A 83 -5.04 -9.04 1.54
CA ASN A 83 -5.69 -10.35 1.69
C ASN A 83 -6.42 -10.50 3.04
N LYS A 84 -5.88 -9.90 4.11
CA LYS A 84 -6.53 -9.87 5.41
C LYS A 84 -7.81 -9.02 5.35
N TYR A 85 -7.74 -7.84 4.76
CA TYR A 85 -8.90 -6.97 4.56
C TYR A 85 -10.00 -7.65 3.76
N ASP A 86 -9.66 -8.27 2.63
CA ASP A 86 -10.60 -9.05 1.80
C ASP A 86 -11.29 -10.13 2.62
N ARG A 87 -10.51 -10.96 3.33
CA ARG A 87 -11.05 -12.07 4.11
C ARG A 87 -11.96 -11.59 5.24
N GLU A 88 -11.57 -10.54 5.96
CA GLU A 88 -12.33 -10.05 7.10
C GLU A 88 -13.63 -9.35 6.68
N THR A 89 -13.63 -8.68 5.52
CA THR A 89 -14.83 -8.05 4.96
C THR A 89 -15.68 -8.99 4.11
N ASP A 90 -15.30 -10.27 4.01
CA ASP A 90 -15.91 -11.25 3.11
C ASP A 90 -16.03 -10.71 1.66
N PHE A 91 -14.92 -10.13 1.16
CA PHE A 91 -14.83 -9.49 -0.15
C PHE A 91 -15.99 -8.50 -0.38
N SER A 92 -16.11 -7.50 0.49
CA SER A 92 -17.17 -6.46 0.56
C SER A 92 -18.54 -6.87 1.09
N ARG A 93 -18.82 -8.17 1.32
CA ARG A 93 -20.14 -8.63 1.77
C ARG A 93 -20.45 -8.28 3.23
N ASN A 94 -19.43 -8.07 4.06
CA ASN A 94 -19.57 -7.66 5.45
C ASN A 94 -19.33 -6.15 5.62
N LEU A 95 -20.40 -5.37 5.46
CA LEU A 95 -20.37 -3.91 5.57
C LEU A 95 -19.88 -3.41 6.94
N ASN A 96 -20.28 -4.05 8.04
CA ASN A 96 -19.88 -3.64 9.38
C ASN A 96 -18.36 -3.75 9.56
N GLN A 97 -17.76 -4.85 9.11
CA GLN A 97 -16.31 -5.03 9.18
C GLN A 97 -15.59 -4.05 8.24
N GLN A 98 -16.14 -3.78 7.05
CA GLN A 98 -15.59 -2.79 6.13
C GLN A 98 -15.56 -1.38 6.75
N LEU A 99 -16.61 -0.96 7.47
CA LEU A 99 -16.63 0.34 8.15
C LEU A 99 -15.56 0.44 9.26
N ILE A 100 -15.31 -0.65 9.99
CA ILE A 100 -14.23 -0.70 10.99
C ILE A 100 -12.87 -0.50 10.31
N TRP A 101 -12.64 -1.21 9.20
CA TRP A 101 -11.42 -1.08 8.39
C TRP A 101 -11.27 0.33 7.83
N ASN A 102 -12.31 0.91 7.23
CA ASN A 102 -12.33 2.27 6.71
C ASN A 102 -11.89 3.28 7.79
N LYS A 103 -12.45 3.18 9.00
CA LYS A 103 -12.09 4.08 10.11
C LYS A 103 -10.63 3.88 10.55
N MET A 104 -10.17 2.63 10.65
CA MET A 104 -8.79 2.31 11.04
C MET A 104 -7.78 2.89 10.05
N ILE A 105 -7.99 2.67 8.75
CA ILE A 105 -7.10 3.15 7.68
C ILE A 105 -7.13 4.67 7.57
N ALA A 106 -8.32 5.28 7.64
CA ALA A 106 -8.46 6.74 7.62
C ALA A 106 -7.74 7.42 8.79
N ASN A 107 -7.71 6.79 9.97
CA ASN A 107 -6.93 7.29 11.10
C ASN A 107 -5.43 7.15 10.86
N ALA A 108 -4.97 5.99 10.39
CA ALA A 108 -3.56 5.75 10.06
C ALA A 108 -3.02 6.69 8.97
N LEU A 109 -3.87 7.17 8.05
CA LEU A 109 -3.48 8.11 7.00
C LEU A 109 -3.39 9.58 7.45
N LYS A 110 -3.88 9.91 8.66
CA LYS A 110 -3.75 11.26 9.24
C LYS A 110 -2.44 11.46 10.00
N GLU A 111 -1.79 10.37 10.37
CA GLU A 111 -0.45 10.35 10.97
C GLU A 111 0.65 10.55 9.91
#